data_AF-N1WRL4-F1
#
_entry.id   AF-N1WRL4-F1
#
_cell.length_a   1.000
_cell.length_b   1.000
_cell.length_c   1.000
_cell.angle_alpha   90.00
_cell.angle_beta   90.00
_cell.angle_gamma   90.00
#
_symmetry.space_group_name_H-M   'P 1'
#
loop_
_entity.id
_entity.type
_entity.pdbx_description
1 polymer ?
#
loop_
_entity_poly.entity_id
_entity_poly.type
_entity_poly.pdbx_seq_one_letter_code
_entity_poly.pdbx_strand_id
1 'polypeptide(L)'
;MAILGRPEGVFDLNDSDKYVGSYLTKSDVKEILNILDSDLAEVDFTSVDGNEVIDERKIQKLWYDNKIPNAIKPEKSSLDELLLIAIMRRTYPDIEIERQIRVKRFSMDLKLTLNGRNPVFIEFDGPSHFAISRYGPPKHEPFRKKKIVEDTTGYEVINWAYWIQRCESNVRAIFDKTKKGYGVLWSTNIHFGMFVFENSADIIDTITKRFNAVDDNGIGYFYGGQTRERNNPEHPIIESIKKEKENVGLIIPKGYKDRNYWLPDKLKE
;
A
#
# COMPACT_ATOMS: atom_id res chain seq x y z
N MET A 1 -1.26 -15.06 -8.36
CA MET A 1 -0.23 -14.05 -8.03
C MET A 1 0.23 -13.35 -9.31
N ALA A 2 -0.66 -12.63 -10.00
CA ALA A 2 -0.35 -11.89 -11.25
C ALA A 2 -0.33 -10.36 -11.03
N ILE A 3 -0.59 -9.92 -9.80
CA ILE A 3 -0.75 -8.51 -9.43
C ILE A 3 0.59 -7.86 -9.12
N LEU A 4 1.54 -8.61 -8.55
CA LEU A 4 2.87 -8.09 -8.23
C LEU A 4 3.86 -8.35 -9.38
N GLY A 5 4.59 -7.32 -9.78
CA GLY A 5 5.66 -7.30 -10.76
C GLY A 5 6.96 -7.93 -10.23
N ARG A 6 8.10 -7.56 -10.83
CA ARG A 6 9.42 -8.03 -10.36
C ARG A 6 9.78 -7.32 -9.05
N PRO A 7 10.45 -8.02 -8.10
CA PRO A 7 10.84 -7.43 -6.84
C PRO A 7 12.00 -6.46 -7.07
N GLU A 8 11.95 -5.31 -6.42
CA GLU A 8 12.93 -4.23 -6.55
C GLU A 8 12.96 -3.39 -5.28
N GLY A 9 14.10 -2.78 -4.96
CA GLY A 9 14.28 -1.93 -3.79
C GLY A 9 14.26 -2.71 -2.46
N VAL A 10 15.01 -2.21 -1.48
CA VAL A 10 14.96 -2.70 -0.10
C VAL A 10 14.03 -1.80 0.69
N PHE A 11 13.03 -2.39 1.32
CA PHE A 11 12.21 -1.72 2.33
C PHE A 11 12.94 -1.77 3.67
N ASP A 12 12.85 -0.69 4.44
CA ASP A 12 13.35 -0.62 5.82
C ASP A 12 12.22 -0.16 6.73
N LEU A 13 11.86 -0.99 7.69
CA LEU A 13 10.80 -0.68 8.64
C LEU A 13 11.16 0.50 9.57
N ASN A 14 12.45 0.77 9.80
CA ASN A 14 12.93 1.87 10.64
C ASN A 14 12.87 3.24 9.95
N ASP A 15 12.92 3.26 8.62
CA ASP A 15 12.89 4.48 7.81
C ASP A 15 11.97 4.25 6.59
N SER A 16 10.74 3.85 6.93
CA SER A 16 9.71 3.44 5.97
C SER A 16 9.22 4.57 5.06
N ASP A 17 9.49 5.83 5.43
CA ASP A 17 9.24 6.99 4.57
C ASP A 17 10.24 7.03 3.42
N LYS A 18 11.52 6.76 3.71
CA LYS A 18 12.62 6.86 2.75
C LYS A 18 12.83 5.60 1.93
N TYR A 19 12.79 4.41 2.54
CA TYR A 19 13.19 3.16 1.87
C TYR A 19 11.97 2.35 1.45
N VAL A 20 11.74 2.28 0.14
CA VAL A 20 10.58 1.62 -0.46
C VAL A 20 11.02 0.47 -1.33
N GLY A 21 10.45 -0.72 -1.13
CA GLY A 21 10.86 -1.89 -1.89
C GLY A 21 10.15 -3.20 -1.55
N SER A 22 10.48 -4.24 -2.33
CA SER A 22 9.92 -5.61 -2.25
C SER A 22 10.79 -6.49 -1.41
N TYR A 23 12.05 -6.12 -1.24
CA TYR A 23 12.97 -6.87 -0.44
C TYR A 23 12.81 -6.45 1.01
N LEU A 24 12.37 -7.39 1.85
CA LEU A 24 12.29 -7.22 3.29
C LEU A 24 13.58 -7.72 3.91
N THR A 25 14.15 -6.95 4.84
CA THR A 25 15.31 -7.42 5.61
C THR A 25 14.90 -8.54 6.56
N LYS A 26 15.86 -9.39 6.96
CA LYS A 26 15.61 -10.42 7.98
C LYS A 26 15.06 -9.82 9.29
N SER A 27 15.56 -8.65 9.70
CA SER A 27 15.05 -7.93 10.87
C SER A 27 13.58 -7.54 10.73
N ASP A 28 13.18 -6.99 9.58
CA ASP A 28 11.80 -6.57 9.36
C ASP A 28 10.85 -7.76 9.35
N VAL A 29 11.24 -8.86 8.70
CA VAL A 29 10.43 -10.09 8.66
C VAL A 29 10.12 -10.60 10.07
N LYS A 30 11.10 -10.59 10.97
CA LYS A 30 10.89 -11.00 12.37
C LYS A 30 9.86 -10.14 13.08
N GLU A 31 9.96 -8.83 12.91
CA GLU A 31 9.06 -7.90 13.57
C GLU A 31 7.64 -8.00 13.00
N ILE A 32 7.51 -8.05 11.67
CA ILE A 32 6.22 -8.13 10.97
C ILE A 32 5.47 -9.42 11.32
N LEU A 33 6.17 -10.56 11.37
CA LEU A 33 5.57 -11.86 11.67
C LEU A 33 5.55 -12.20 13.17
N ASN A 34 6.19 -11.37 14.00
CA ASN A 34 6.37 -11.55 15.44
C ASN A 34 7.04 -12.91 15.78
N ILE A 35 8.22 -13.14 15.21
CA ILE A 35 9.00 -14.38 15.32
C ILE A 35 10.46 -14.12 15.71
N LEU A 36 11.17 -15.18 16.08
CA LEU A 36 12.59 -15.15 16.43
C LEU A 36 13.47 -15.48 15.21
N ASP A 37 14.77 -15.22 15.35
CA ASP A 37 15.77 -15.51 14.30
C ASP A 37 15.82 -17.01 13.95
N SER A 38 15.62 -17.88 14.95
CA SER A 38 15.59 -19.34 14.79
C SER A 38 14.42 -19.82 13.94
N ASP A 39 13.30 -19.10 13.91
CA ASP A 39 12.12 -19.45 13.11
C ASP A 39 12.36 -19.23 11.60
N LEU A 40 13.44 -18.52 11.25
CA LEU A 40 13.85 -18.23 9.88
C LEU A 40 15.04 -19.08 9.41
N ALA A 41 15.45 -20.10 10.17
CA ALA A 41 16.65 -20.90 9.88
C ALA A 41 16.60 -21.62 8.52
N GLU A 42 15.42 -22.02 8.06
CA GLU A 42 15.22 -22.71 6.77
C GLU A 42 14.78 -21.77 5.63
N VAL A 43 14.77 -20.45 5.89
CA VAL A 43 14.35 -19.46 4.89
C VAL A 43 15.57 -18.94 4.15
N ASP A 44 15.56 -19.08 2.82
CA ASP A 44 16.66 -18.62 1.96
C ASP A 44 16.62 -17.10 1.77
N PHE A 45 17.48 -16.40 2.50
CA PHE A 45 17.77 -14.98 2.28
C PHE A 45 18.87 -14.80 1.22
N THR A 46 18.81 -13.68 0.51
CA THR A 46 19.83 -13.26 -0.47
C THR A 46 20.49 -11.97 -0.01
N SER A 47 21.73 -11.72 -0.40
CA SER A 47 22.38 -10.44 -0.10
C SER A 47 22.12 -9.41 -1.20
N VAL A 48 21.61 -8.24 -0.81
CA VAL A 48 21.45 -7.06 -1.68
C VAL A 48 21.99 -5.86 -0.93
N ASP A 49 22.96 -5.16 -1.53
CA ASP A 49 23.62 -3.97 -0.96
C ASP A 49 24.13 -4.20 0.48
N GLY A 50 24.65 -5.40 0.76
CA GLY A 50 25.18 -5.79 2.07
C GLY A 50 24.12 -6.20 3.11
N ASN A 51 22.83 -6.15 2.77
CA ASN A 51 21.74 -6.57 3.64
C ASN A 51 21.26 -7.99 3.29
N GLU A 52 20.93 -8.79 4.30
CA GLU A 52 20.22 -10.06 4.11
C GLU A 52 18.73 -9.79 3.92
N VAL A 53 18.24 -10.07 2.71
CA VAL A 53 16.87 -9.73 2.29
C VAL A 53 16.15 -10.89 1.61
N ILE A 54 14.82 -10.83 1.60
CA ILE A 54 13.93 -11.76 0.91
C ILE A 54 12.83 -11.01 0.16
N ASP A 55 12.47 -11.50 -1.03
CA ASP A 55 11.30 -11.02 -1.80
C ASP A 55 10.02 -11.19 -0.99
N GLU A 56 9.23 -10.12 -0.82
CA GLU A 56 7.96 -10.08 -0.07
C GLU A 56 7.00 -11.20 -0.52
N ARG A 57 7.04 -11.58 -1.80
CA ARG A 57 6.18 -12.65 -2.36
C ARG A 57 6.61 -14.02 -1.89
N LYS A 58 7.92 -14.25 -1.73
CA LYS A 58 8.45 -15.52 -1.23
C LYS A 58 8.11 -15.70 0.23
N ILE A 59 8.35 -14.66 1.06
CA ILE A 59 8.01 -14.72 2.48
C ILE A 59 6.49 -14.84 2.68
N GLN A 60 5.67 -14.12 1.91
CA GLN A 60 4.21 -14.26 1.95
C GLN A 60 3.78 -15.70 1.63
N LYS A 61 4.37 -16.33 0.61
CA LYS A 61 4.07 -17.72 0.26
C LYS A 61 4.46 -18.68 1.39
N LEU A 62 5.67 -18.56 1.94
CA LEU A 62 6.12 -19.40 3.05
C LEU A 62 5.20 -19.26 4.27
N TRP A 63 4.80 -18.03 4.58
CA TRP A 63 3.89 -17.73 5.67
C TRP A 63 2.49 -18.33 5.45
N TYR A 64 1.89 -18.16 4.26
CA TYR A 64 0.60 -18.78 3.91
C TYR A 64 0.64 -20.31 3.91
N ASP A 65 1.76 -20.89 3.52
CA ASP A 65 1.98 -22.34 3.54
C ASP A 65 2.29 -22.87 4.96
N ASN A 66 2.27 -22.02 6.00
CA ASN A 66 2.66 -22.33 7.38
C ASN A 66 4.06 -22.94 7.52
N LYS A 67 5.00 -22.51 6.67
CA LYS A 67 6.40 -22.98 6.67
C LYS A 67 7.34 -22.17 7.57
N ILE A 68 6.82 -21.15 8.24
CA ILE A 68 7.57 -20.33 9.19
C ILE A 68 7.02 -20.66 10.58
N PRO A 69 7.78 -21.41 11.42
CA PRO A 69 7.35 -21.77 12.76
C PRO A 69 7.01 -20.54 13.60
N ASN A 70 6.06 -20.68 14.53
CA ASN A 70 5.66 -19.66 15.51
C ASN A 70 5.13 -18.33 14.94
N ALA A 71 5.12 -18.14 13.62
CA ALA A 71 4.53 -16.97 13.00
C ALA A 71 3.04 -16.86 13.32
N ILE A 72 2.56 -15.62 13.45
CA ILE A 72 1.13 -15.33 13.53
C ILE A 72 0.40 -16.06 12.41
N LYS A 73 -0.74 -16.69 12.68
CA LYS A 73 -1.45 -17.45 11.63
C LYS A 73 -1.99 -16.52 10.54
N PRO A 74 -2.04 -16.98 9.28
CA PRO A 74 -2.65 -16.24 8.16
C PRO A 74 -4.19 -16.29 8.23
N GLU A 75 -4.78 -15.78 9.31
CA GLU A 75 -6.23 -15.77 9.52
C GLU A 75 -6.82 -14.49 8.92
N LYS A 76 -7.34 -14.57 7.68
CA LYS A 76 -7.93 -13.42 6.95
C LYS A 76 -7.04 -12.17 6.94
N SER A 77 -5.75 -12.40 6.93
CA SER A 77 -4.71 -11.38 7.08
C SER A 77 -3.81 -11.41 5.85
N SER A 78 -3.51 -10.25 5.29
CA SER A 78 -2.44 -10.11 4.31
C SER A 78 -1.10 -9.80 4.97
N LEU A 79 0.01 -10.07 4.27
CA LEU A 79 1.33 -9.62 4.72
C LEU A 79 1.39 -8.09 4.75
N ASP A 80 0.72 -7.43 3.80
CA ASP A 80 0.62 -5.98 3.73
C ASP A 80 -0.05 -5.36 4.97
N GLU A 81 -1.12 -5.99 5.47
CA GLU A 81 -1.75 -5.62 6.74
C GLU A 81 -0.77 -5.74 7.92
N LEU A 82 -0.04 -6.86 8.03
CA LEU A 82 0.91 -7.06 9.13
C LEU A 82 2.06 -6.05 9.08
N LEU A 83 2.56 -5.76 7.88
CA LEU A 83 3.59 -4.75 7.68
C LEU A 83 3.07 -3.37 8.11
N LEU A 84 1.86 -2.99 7.70
CA LEU A 84 1.29 -1.72 8.12
C LEU A 84 1.02 -1.66 9.63
N ILE A 85 0.56 -2.75 10.25
CA ILE A 85 0.40 -2.84 11.71
C ILE A 85 1.74 -2.62 12.43
N ALA A 86 2.84 -3.18 11.92
CA ALA A 86 4.17 -2.96 12.47
C ALA A 86 4.57 -1.47 12.40
N ILE A 87 4.37 -0.83 11.24
CA ILE A 87 4.60 0.62 11.09
C ILE A 87 3.73 1.43 12.06
N MET A 88 2.44 1.08 12.21
CA MET A 88 1.52 1.77 13.12
C MET A 88 2.00 1.71 14.57
N ARG A 89 2.43 0.54 15.03
CA ARG A 89 2.97 0.34 16.39
C ARG A 89 4.28 1.08 16.61
N ARG A 90 5.14 1.18 15.59
CA ARG A 90 6.36 2.01 15.68
C ARG A 90 6.04 3.50 15.74
N THR A 91 5.10 3.94 14.90
CA THR A 91 4.71 5.35 14.80
C THR A 91 4.02 5.85 16.08
N TYR A 92 3.16 5.03 16.65
CA TYR A 92 2.38 5.29 17.86
C TYR A 92 2.42 4.07 18.80
N PRO A 93 3.40 3.97 19.71
CA PRO A 93 3.58 2.79 20.57
C PRO A 93 2.39 2.46 21.49
N ASP A 94 1.55 3.45 21.79
CA ASP A 94 0.36 3.33 22.63
C ASP A 94 -0.94 3.12 21.84
N ILE A 95 -0.86 2.96 20.51
CA ILE A 95 -2.06 2.74 19.69
C ILE A 95 -2.67 1.37 19.94
N GLU A 96 -3.97 1.34 20.21
CA GLU A 96 -4.73 0.10 20.25
C GLU A 96 -5.21 -0.24 18.83
N ILE A 97 -4.91 -1.46 18.40
CA ILE A 97 -5.27 -1.98 17.08
C ILE A 97 -6.17 -3.18 17.24
N GLU A 98 -7.44 -3.02 16.91
CA GLU A 98 -8.40 -4.13 16.83
C GLU A 98 -8.55 -4.56 15.36
N ARG A 99 -8.55 -5.87 15.09
CA ARG A 99 -8.56 -6.42 13.73
C ARG A 99 -9.89 -7.10 13.41
N GLN A 100 -10.29 -7.04 12.14
CA GLN A 100 -11.46 -7.78 11.62
C GLN A 100 -12.76 -7.49 12.40
N ILE A 101 -13.01 -6.19 12.65
CA ILE A 101 -14.11 -5.71 13.47
C ILE A 101 -15.43 -5.74 12.71
N ARG A 102 -16.44 -6.39 13.27
CA ARG A 102 -17.76 -6.46 12.64
C ARG A 102 -18.54 -5.16 12.88
N VAL A 103 -18.95 -4.52 11.79
CA VAL A 103 -19.91 -3.41 11.79
C VAL A 103 -21.08 -3.77 10.86
N LYS A 104 -22.25 -4.03 11.44
CA LYS A 104 -23.40 -4.62 10.73
C LYS A 104 -22.99 -5.90 10.00
N ARG A 105 -23.11 -5.91 8.67
CA ARG A 105 -22.75 -7.04 7.79
C ARG A 105 -21.30 -7.01 7.30
N PHE A 106 -20.56 -5.96 7.62
CA PHE A 106 -19.20 -5.74 7.13
C PHE A 106 -18.17 -6.14 8.18
N SER A 107 -17.02 -6.63 7.74
CA SER A 107 -15.82 -6.83 8.55
C SER A 107 -14.84 -5.74 8.15
N MET A 108 -14.53 -4.81 9.06
CA MET A 108 -13.51 -3.78 8.87
C MET A 108 -12.14 -4.36 9.19
N ASP A 109 -11.13 -4.05 8.38
CA ASP A 109 -9.82 -4.67 8.56
C ASP A 109 -9.17 -4.24 9.87
N LEU A 110 -9.17 -2.95 10.17
CA LEU A 110 -8.67 -2.41 11.45
C LEU A 110 -9.61 -1.37 12.05
N LYS A 111 -9.58 -1.29 13.37
CA LYS A 111 -9.99 -0.13 14.15
C LYS A 111 -8.79 0.32 14.98
N LEU A 112 -8.47 1.60 14.87
CA LEU A 112 -7.36 2.24 15.56
C LEU A 112 -7.91 3.17 16.63
N THR A 113 -7.42 3.02 17.86
CA THR A 113 -7.71 3.93 18.97
C THR A 113 -6.40 4.49 19.50
N LEU A 114 -6.29 5.82 19.49
CA LEU A 114 -5.14 6.56 20.02
C LEU A 114 -5.64 7.54 21.08
N ASN A 115 -4.93 7.61 22.21
CA ASN A 115 -5.39 8.44 23.34
C ASN A 115 -5.58 9.91 22.93
N GLY A 116 -6.70 10.50 23.34
CA GLY A 116 -7.07 11.88 23.00
C GLY A 116 -7.49 12.10 21.53
N ARG A 117 -7.66 11.03 20.74
CA ARG A 117 -8.15 11.09 19.35
C ARG A 117 -9.43 10.25 19.20
N ASN A 118 -10.27 10.63 18.24
CA ASN A 118 -11.41 9.81 17.87
C ASN A 118 -10.91 8.50 17.21
N PRO A 119 -11.56 7.36 17.47
CA PRO A 119 -11.27 6.13 16.75
C PRO A 119 -11.43 6.28 15.24
N VAL A 120 -10.62 5.53 14.49
CA VAL A 120 -10.66 5.49 13.03
C VAL A 120 -10.66 4.04 12.57
N PHE A 121 -11.47 3.73 11.56
CA PHE A 121 -11.41 2.44 10.88
C PHE A 121 -10.51 2.52 9.65
N ILE A 122 -9.77 1.45 9.36
CA ILE A 122 -9.00 1.29 8.13
C ILE A 122 -9.60 0.15 7.30
N GLU A 123 -9.72 0.38 5.99
CA GLU A 123 -10.05 -0.62 4.98
C GLU A 123 -8.88 -0.73 3.99
N PHE A 124 -8.34 -1.93 3.76
CA PHE A 124 -7.28 -2.13 2.79
C PHE A 124 -7.84 -2.39 1.40
N ASP A 125 -7.59 -1.46 0.48
CA ASP A 125 -8.06 -1.60 -0.90
C ASP A 125 -6.93 -2.07 -1.82
N GLY A 126 -6.81 -3.39 -1.96
CA GLY A 126 -5.97 -4.01 -2.99
C GLY A 126 -6.49 -3.76 -4.42
N PRO A 127 -5.72 -4.09 -5.48
CA PRO A 127 -6.08 -3.77 -6.86
C PRO A 127 -7.43 -4.30 -7.36
N SER A 128 -7.91 -5.44 -6.82
CA SER A 128 -9.21 -6.01 -7.18
C SER A 128 -10.42 -5.17 -6.76
N HIS A 129 -10.22 -4.13 -5.94
CA HIS A 129 -11.27 -3.17 -5.59
C HIS A 129 -11.47 -2.11 -6.69
N PHE A 130 -10.55 -2.01 -7.65
CA PHE A 130 -10.56 -0.98 -8.69
C PHE A 130 -10.49 -1.53 -10.12
N ALA A 131 -9.84 -2.67 -10.32
CA ALA A 131 -9.65 -3.29 -11.62
C ALA A 131 -10.34 -4.67 -11.73
N ILE A 132 -10.55 -5.13 -12.96
CA ILE A 132 -11.09 -6.48 -13.22
C ILE A 132 -10.15 -7.52 -12.61
N SER A 133 -10.72 -8.44 -11.85
CA SER A 133 -10.01 -9.58 -11.26
C SER A 133 -10.50 -10.89 -11.86
N ARG A 134 -9.90 -12.02 -11.44
CA ARG A 134 -10.40 -13.36 -11.78
C ARG A 134 -11.86 -13.62 -11.35
N TYR A 135 -12.39 -12.82 -10.43
CA TYR A 135 -13.76 -12.91 -9.93
C TYR A 135 -14.71 -11.91 -10.62
N GLY A 136 -14.25 -11.24 -11.68
CA GLY A 136 -14.99 -10.20 -12.39
C GLY A 136 -14.65 -8.78 -11.93
N PRO A 137 -15.39 -7.78 -12.43
CA PRO A 137 -15.21 -6.38 -12.04
C PRO A 137 -15.70 -6.12 -10.61
N PRO A 138 -15.17 -5.09 -9.93
CA PRO A 138 -15.72 -4.58 -8.68
C PRO A 138 -17.22 -4.34 -8.79
N LYS A 139 -17.99 -4.86 -7.82
CA LYS A 139 -19.46 -4.73 -7.83
C LYS A 139 -19.95 -3.36 -7.37
N HIS A 140 -19.15 -2.67 -6.58
CA HIS A 140 -19.51 -1.43 -5.91
C HIS A 140 -18.33 -0.48 -5.96
N GLU A 141 -18.63 0.82 -5.96
CA GLU A 141 -17.63 1.87 -5.76
C GLU A 141 -16.96 1.70 -4.39
N PRO A 142 -15.63 1.97 -4.27
CA PRO A 142 -14.86 1.79 -3.04
C PRO A 142 -15.45 2.52 -1.81
N PHE A 143 -16.10 3.67 -2.02
CA PHE A 143 -16.63 4.48 -0.91
C PHE A 143 -17.96 3.99 -0.33
N ARG A 144 -18.61 3.00 -0.95
CA ARG A 144 -19.93 2.50 -0.47
C ARG A 144 -19.83 1.91 0.93
N LYS A 145 -18.80 1.10 1.20
CA LYS A 145 -18.60 0.47 2.52
C LYS A 145 -18.29 1.53 3.57
N LYS A 146 -17.34 2.43 3.25
CA LYS A 146 -16.97 3.61 4.05
C LYS A 146 -18.20 4.37 4.52
N LYS A 147 -19.04 4.85 3.59
CA LYS A 147 -20.23 5.63 3.94
C LYS A 147 -21.15 4.91 4.93
N ILE A 148 -21.46 3.63 4.69
CA ILE A 148 -22.38 2.89 5.56
C ILE A 148 -21.80 2.73 6.97
N VAL A 149 -20.50 2.48 7.09
CA VAL A 149 -19.83 2.27 8.38
C VAL A 149 -19.70 3.60 9.13
N GLU A 150 -19.35 4.68 8.46
CA GLU A 150 -19.30 6.04 9.03
C GLU A 150 -20.69 6.46 9.53
N ASP A 151 -21.73 6.32 8.70
CA ASP A 151 -23.12 6.62 9.07
C ASP A 151 -23.61 5.75 10.26
N THR A 152 -23.01 4.57 10.48
CA THR A 152 -23.39 3.64 11.56
C THR A 152 -22.65 3.92 12.87
N THR A 153 -21.38 4.31 12.79
CA THR A 153 -20.48 4.35 13.95
C THR A 153 -20.15 5.77 14.39
N GLY A 154 -20.33 6.76 13.51
CA GLY A 154 -19.86 8.13 13.71
C GLY A 154 -18.33 8.29 13.59
N TYR A 155 -17.60 7.21 13.32
CA TYR A 155 -16.14 7.23 13.17
C TYR A 155 -15.73 7.21 11.71
N GLU A 156 -14.65 7.90 11.39
CA GLU A 156 -14.09 7.94 10.03
C GLU A 156 -13.61 6.55 9.60
N VAL A 157 -13.83 6.22 8.32
CA VAL A 157 -13.24 5.05 7.66
C VAL A 157 -12.24 5.54 6.62
N ILE A 158 -10.98 5.17 6.74
CA ILE A 158 -9.95 5.52 5.78
C ILE A 158 -9.69 4.31 4.86
N ASN A 159 -9.86 4.54 3.56
CA ASN A 159 -9.46 3.60 2.52
C ASN A 159 -7.95 3.69 2.31
N TRP A 160 -7.22 2.66 2.74
CA TRP A 160 -5.79 2.51 2.48
C TRP A 160 -5.60 1.72 1.19
N ALA A 161 -5.61 2.43 0.06
CA ALA A 161 -5.42 1.80 -1.23
C ALA A 161 -3.96 1.40 -1.48
N TYR A 162 -3.75 0.39 -2.32
CA TYR A 162 -2.42 -0.20 -2.57
C TYR A 162 -1.36 0.75 -3.13
N TRP A 163 -1.74 1.94 -3.60
CA TRP A 163 -0.81 2.99 -4.03
C TRP A 163 -0.43 3.98 -2.92
N ILE A 164 -1.09 3.92 -1.76
CA ILE A 164 -0.70 4.70 -0.58
C ILE A 164 0.46 3.96 0.09
N GLN A 165 1.62 4.61 0.15
CA GLN A 165 2.84 4.00 0.67
C GLN A 165 2.63 3.51 2.10
N ARG A 166 3.10 2.30 2.41
CA ARG A 166 3.16 1.79 3.79
C ARG A 166 4.31 2.48 4.49
N CYS A 167 4.05 3.62 5.14
CA CYS A 167 5.09 4.41 5.81
C CYS A 167 4.58 5.21 7.02
N GLU A 168 5.53 5.64 7.85
CA GLU A 168 5.30 6.43 9.05
C GLU A 168 4.49 7.71 8.76
N SER A 169 4.88 8.50 7.76
CA SER A 169 4.19 9.76 7.43
C SER A 169 2.72 9.55 7.08
N ASN A 170 2.37 8.48 6.37
CA ASN A 170 0.98 8.14 6.07
C ASN A 170 0.21 7.68 7.30
N VAL A 171 0.86 6.96 8.23
CA VAL A 171 0.24 6.64 9.53
C VAL A 171 -0.01 7.91 10.34
N ARG A 172 0.93 8.86 10.36
CA ARG A 172 0.74 10.16 11.03
C ARG A 172 -0.40 10.96 10.41
N ALA A 173 -0.56 10.90 9.09
CA ALA A 173 -1.64 11.58 8.36
C ALA A 173 -3.05 11.06 8.71
N ILE A 174 -3.18 9.86 9.30
CA ILE A 174 -4.47 9.35 9.83
C ILE A 174 -5.02 10.33 10.89
N PHE A 175 -4.19 10.73 11.86
CA PHE A 175 -4.62 11.51 13.02
C PHE A 175 -4.25 13.00 12.93
N ASP A 176 -3.37 13.37 12.01
CA ASP A 176 -2.95 14.75 11.76
C ASP A 176 -3.02 15.10 10.27
N LYS A 177 -4.10 15.79 9.89
CA LYS A 177 -4.36 16.22 8.51
C LYS A 177 -3.36 17.26 7.98
N THR A 178 -2.40 17.73 8.79
CA THR A 178 -1.32 18.59 8.31
C THR A 178 -0.09 17.80 7.85
N LYS A 179 -0.02 16.51 8.18
CA LYS A 179 1.12 15.67 7.80
C LYS A 179 1.03 15.30 6.33
N LYS A 180 2.12 15.56 5.61
CA LYS A 180 2.27 15.19 4.21
C LYS A 180 2.60 13.71 4.13
N GLY A 181 1.77 12.98 3.39
CA GLY A 181 1.95 11.58 3.10
C GLY A 181 2.60 11.34 1.74
N TYR A 182 2.70 10.06 1.38
CA TYR A 182 3.34 9.60 0.14
C TYR A 182 2.50 8.54 -0.58
N GLY A 183 2.47 8.62 -1.90
CA GLY A 183 2.06 7.51 -2.75
C GLY A 183 3.25 6.86 -3.44
N VAL A 184 3.06 5.61 -3.85
CA VAL A 184 4.03 4.86 -4.64
C VAL A 184 3.36 3.70 -5.38
N LEU A 185 3.76 3.48 -6.63
CA LEU A 185 3.36 2.38 -7.49
C LEU A 185 4.65 1.82 -8.10
N TRP A 186 5.22 0.77 -7.53
CA TRP A 186 6.51 0.24 -7.97
C TRP A 186 6.55 -1.28 -8.19
N SER A 187 5.67 -2.05 -7.54
CA SER A 187 5.62 -3.51 -7.68
C SER A 187 4.32 -4.05 -8.27
N THR A 188 3.48 -3.24 -8.92
CA THR A 188 2.13 -3.67 -9.35
C THR A 188 1.96 -3.71 -10.87
N ASN A 189 1.36 -4.77 -11.40
CA ASN A 189 0.96 -4.84 -12.81
C ASN A 189 -0.43 -4.23 -13.06
N ILE A 190 -1.05 -3.62 -12.04
CA ILE A 190 -2.34 -2.93 -12.15
C ILE A 190 -2.12 -1.43 -12.02
N HIS A 191 -2.41 -0.72 -13.10
CA HIS A 191 -2.18 0.71 -13.25
C HIS A 191 -3.50 1.50 -13.23
N PHE A 192 -3.42 2.81 -13.01
CA PHE A 192 -4.59 3.66 -12.87
C PHE A 192 -5.50 3.69 -14.10
N GLY A 193 -4.94 3.59 -15.32
CA GLY A 193 -5.72 3.50 -16.55
C GLY A 193 -6.48 2.17 -16.72
N MET A 194 -6.19 1.17 -15.89
CA MET A 194 -6.87 -0.13 -15.90
C MET A 194 -8.10 -0.15 -14.98
N PHE A 195 -8.37 0.93 -14.24
CA PHE A 195 -9.50 0.98 -13.32
C PHE A 195 -10.83 1.02 -14.08
N VAL A 196 -11.82 0.30 -13.56
CA VAL A 196 -13.06 0.07 -14.31
C VAL A 196 -14.02 1.26 -14.28
N PHE A 197 -13.92 2.11 -13.25
CA PHE A 197 -14.85 3.20 -12.99
C PHE A 197 -14.61 4.40 -13.91
N GLU A 198 -15.67 5.00 -14.46
CA GLU A 198 -15.54 6.17 -15.34
C GLU A 198 -14.98 7.42 -14.60
N ASN A 199 -15.24 7.53 -13.30
CA ASN A 199 -14.69 8.58 -12.42
C ASN A 199 -13.43 8.13 -11.66
N SER A 200 -12.62 7.23 -12.23
CA SER A 200 -11.42 6.70 -11.58
C SER A 200 -10.45 7.78 -11.10
N ALA A 201 -10.29 8.86 -11.88
CA ALA A 201 -9.48 10.03 -11.49
C ALA A 201 -9.95 10.63 -10.15
N ASP A 202 -11.25 10.89 -10.00
CA ASP A 202 -11.81 11.48 -8.77
C ASP A 202 -11.68 10.53 -7.57
N ILE A 203 -11.84 9.22 -7.79
CA ILE A 203 -11.66 8.20 -6.75
C ILE A 203 -10.21 8.20 -6.24
N ILE A 204 -9.23 8.12 -7.15
CA ILE A 204 -7.81 8.10 -6.81
C ILE A 204 -7.43 9.39 -6.08
N ASP A 205 -7.87 10.54 -6.61
CA ASP A 205 -7.57 11.85 -6.05
C ASP A 205 -8.16 12.02 -4.64
N THR A 206 -9.41 11.58 -4.43
CA THR A 206 -10.08 11.62 -3.12
C THR A 206 -9.35 10.79 -2.08
N ILE A 207 -9.00 9.54 -2.41
CA ILE A 207 -8.23 8.66 -1.50
C ILE A 207 -6.86 9.28 -1.21
N THR A 208 -6.18 9.78 -2.25
CA THR A 208 -4.81 10.31 -2.13
C THR A 208 -4.76 11.60 -1.31
N LYS A 209 -5.72 12.51 -1.51
CA LYS A 209 -5.82 13.76 -0.75
C LYS A 209 -6.07 13.52 0.74
N ARG A 210 -6.72 12.42 1.13
CA ARG A 210 -6.88 12.09 2.55
C ARG A 210 -5.54 11.92 3.27
N PHE A 211 -4.50 11.49 2.57
CA PHE A 211 -3.13 11.36 3.09
C PHE A 211 -2.25 12.58 2.80
N ASN A 212 -2.80 13.66 2.20
CA ASN A 212 -2.00 14.78 1.68
C ASN A 212 -0.85 14.33 0.77
N ALA A 213 -1.05 13.26 0.00
CA ALA A 213 -0.03 12.65 -0.83
C ALA A 213 -0.04 13.18 -2.28
N VAL A 214 -0.87 14.18 -2.57
CA VAL A 214 -0.85 14.94 -3.83
C VAL A 214 0.22 16.04 -3.72
N ASP A 215 1.05 16.20 -4.75
CA ASP A 215 1.99 17.31 -4.83
C ASP A 215 1.50 18.42 -5.77
N ASP A 216 2.24 19.53 -5.81
CA ASP A 216 1.91 20.70 -6.63
C ASP A 216 1.87 20.39 -8.15
N ASN A 217 2.57 19.33 -8.56
CA ASN A 217 2.66 18.82 -9.92
C ASN A 217 1.80 17.56 -10.15
N GLY A 218 0.94 17.22 -9.18
CA GLY A 218 0.03 16.08 -9.20
C GLY A 218 0.51 14.82 -8.48
N ILE A 219 0.22 13.67 -9.07
CA ILE A 219 0.51 12.35 -8.48
C ILE A 219 1.40 11.47 -9.37
N GLY A 220 1.85 11.99 -10.51
CA GLY A 220 2.70 11.25 -11.44
C GLY A 220 3.99 10.71 -10.82
N TYR A 221 4.48 11.33 -9.73
CA TYR A 221 5.63 10.85 -8.97
C TYR A 221 5.46 9.43 -8.40
N PHE A 222 4.23 8.91 -8.30
CA PHE A 222 3.99 7.55 -7.77
C PHE A 222 4.72 6.48 -8.59
N TYR A 223 4.89 6.71 -9.89
CA TYR A 223 5.58 5.79 -10.79
C TYR A 223 7.08 6.08 -10.92
N GLY A 224 7.56 7.24 -10.48
CA GLY A 224 8.95 7.66 -10.66
C GLY A 224 9.89 7.05 -9.62
N GLY A 225 11.17 6.90 -9.95
CA GLY A 225 12.21 6.46 -9.00
C GLY A 225 12.95 7.61 -8.33
N GLN A 226 13.49 7.37 -7.13
CA GLN A 226 14.26 8.34 -6.34
C GLN A 226 13.52 9.67 -6.10
N THR A 227 12.22 9.58 -5.81
CA THR A 227 11.33 10.74 -5.72
C THR A 227 11.21 11.23 -4.28
N ARG A 228 11.19 12.55 -4.09
CA ARG A 228 10.95 13.18 -2.77
C ARG A 228 11.98 12.73 -1.71
N GLU A 229 13.25 12.62 -2.11
CA GLU A 229 14.36 12.18 -1.25
C GLU A 229 14.25 10.72 -0.75
N ARG A 230 13.30 9.95 -1.31
CA ARG A 230 13.11 8.53 -1.02
C ARG A 230 14.00 7.68 -1.92
N ASN A 231 14.51 6.58 -1.38
CA ASN A 231 15.09 5.48 -2.12
C ASN A 231 13.99 4.53 -2.60
N ASN A 232 13.20 4.97 -3.59
CA ASN A 232 12.15 4.17 -4.19
C ASN A 232 12.49 3.78 -5.64
N PRO A 233 12.20 2.54 -6.07
CA PRO A 233 12.42 2.12 -7.45
C PRO A 233 11.46 2.82 -8.42
N GLU A 234 11.92 3.01 -9.66
CA GLU A 234 11.07 3.48 -10.76
C GLU A 234 10.22 2.33 -11.29
N HIS A 235 8.94 2.59 -11.55
CA HIS A 235 8.09 1.55 -12.09
C HIS A 235 8.53 1.13 -13.50
N PRO A 236 8.72 -0.16 -13.80
CA PRO A 236 9.21 -0.62 -15.11
C PRO A 236 8.35 -0.18 -16.32
N ILE A 237 7.06 0.09 -16.10
CA ILE A 237 6.14 0.62 -17.12
C ILE A 237 6.63 1.93 -17.75
N ILE A 238 7.38 2.75 -17.00
CA ILE A 238 7.85 4.05 -17.49
C ILE A 238 8.82 3.88 -18.65
N GLU A 239 9.79 2.96 -18.52
CA GLU A 239 10.72 2.64 -19.59
C GLU A 239 10.04 1.90 -20.76
N SER A 240 8.99 1.10 -20.49
CA SER A 240 8.21 0.47 -21.56
C SER A 240 7.42 1.50 -22.38
N ILE A 241 6.82 2.50 -21.75
CA ILE A 241 6.11 3.60 -22.43
C ILE A 241 7.10 4.44 -23.24
N LYS A 242 8.25 4.82 -22.67
CA LYS A 242 9.29 5.58 -23.38
C LYS A 242 9.82 4.88 -24.64
N LYS A 243 9.81 3.55 -24.64
CA LYS A 243 10.23 2.71 -25.77
C LYS A 243 9.07 2.34 -26.70
N GLU A 244 7.90 2.96 -26.52
CA GLU A 244 6.67 2.73 -27.29
C GLU A 244 6.18 1.27 -27.26
N LYS A 245 6.61 0.49 -26.25
CA LYS A 245 6.18 -0.90 -26.06
C LYS A 245 4.82 -1.00 -25.38
N GLU A 246 4.46 0.03 -24.62
CA GLU A 246 3.22 0.12 -23.87
C GLU A 246 2.58 1.49 -24.07
N ASN A 247 1.25 1.56 -24.02
CA ASN A 247 0.52 2.81 -24.21
C ASN A 247 0.51 3.64 -22.91
N VAL A 248 0.80 4.94 -23.00
CA VAL A 248 0.77 5.86 -21.84
C VAL A 248 -0.59 5.92 -21.14
N GLY A 249 -1.68 5.65 -21.87
CA GLY A 249 -3.04 5.54 -21.34
C GLY A 249 -3.20 4.44 -20.29
N LEU A 250 -2.27 3.48 -20.16
CA LEU A 250 -2.29 2.50 -19.08
C LEU A 250 -2.12 3.13 -17.70
N ILE A 251 -1.40 4.25 -17.58
CA ILE A 251 -1.14 4.91 -16.29
C ILE A 251 -2.01 6.14 -16.05
N ILE A 252 -2.82 6.55 -17.03
CA ILE A 252 -3.73 7.71 -16.92
C ILE A 252 -5.14 7.19 -16.62
N PRO A 253 -5.74 7.51 -15.46
CA PRO A 253 -7.07 7.02 -15.11
C PRO A 253 -8.17 7.66 -15.96
N LYS A 254 -9.29 6.95 -16.13
CA LYS A 254 -10.52 7.52 -16.71
C LYS A 254 -11.01 8.73 -15.90
N GLY A 255 -11.59 9.70 -16.61
CA GLY A 255 -12.14 10.92 -16.01
C GLY A 255 -11.10 12.01 -15.69
N TYR A 256 -9.84 11.85 -16.12
CA TYR A 256 -8.81 12.87 -15.93
C TYR A 256 -9.12 14.17 -16.68
N LYS A 257 -8.70 15.31 -16.10
CA LYS A 257 -8.84 16.65 -16.70
C LYS A 257 -7.52 17.18 -17.26
N ASP A 258 -6.46 17.04 -16.47
CA ASP A 258 -5.10 17.39 -16.85
C ASP A 258 -4.28 16.10 -16.90
N ARG A 259 -3.68 15.83 -18.05
CA ARG A 259 -2.84 14.64 -18.28
C ARG A 259 -1.54 14.72 -17.49
N ASN A 260 -0.90 15.89 -17.43
CA ASN A 260 0.42 16.06 -16.80
C ASN A 260 0.35 15.85 -15.28
N TYR A 261 -0.81 16.07 -14.65
CA TYR A 261 -1.06 15.72 -13.25
C TYR A 261 -0.81 14.24 -12.93
N TRP A 262 -1.01 13.33 -13.89
CA TRP A 262 -0.91 11.87 -13.69
C TRP A 262 0.43 11.28 -14.16
N LEU A 263 1.22 12.05 -14.91
CA LEU A 263 2.42 11.55 -15.55
C LEU A 263 3.66 11.87 -14.72
N PRO A 264 4.60 10.93 -14.57
CA PRO A 264 5.92 11.26 -14.03
C PRO A 264 6.62 12.23 -14.98
N ASP A 265 7.55 13.02 -14.45
CA ASP A 265 8.23 14.09 -15.20
C ASP A 265 8.87 13.60 -16.51
N LYS A 266 9.35 12.35 -16.56
CA LYS A 266 9.93 11.72 -17.76
C LYS A 266 8.94 11.52 -18.92
N LEU A 267 7.64 11.58 -18.66
CA LEU A 267 6.56 11.34 -19.64
C LEU A 267 5.69 12.57 -19.87
N LYS A 268 5.93 13.69 -19.17
CA LYS A 268 5.18 14.94 -19.35
C LYS A 268 5.50 15.56 -20.70
N GLU A 269 4.52 16.29 -21.22
CA GLU A 269 4.62 17.14 -22.41
C GLU A 269 4.90 18.59 -22.05
#